data_AF-A0A536N079-F1
#
_entry.id   AF-A0A536N079-F1
#
_cell.length_a   1.000
_cell.length_b   1.000
_cell.length_c   1.000
_cell.angle_alpha   90.00
_cell.angle_beta   90.00
_cell.angle_gamma   90.00
#
_symmetry.space_group_name_H-M   'P 1'
#
loop_
_entity.id
_entity.type
_entity.pdbx_description
1 polymer ?
#
loop_
_entity_poly.entity_id
_entity_poly.type
_entity_poly.pdbx_seq_one_letter_code
_entity_poly.pdbx_strand_id
1 'polypeptide(L)'
;MRSPTDPRPPAPDFGRVSAEHAQIFIGIMGTLHSEPTASAFGRLLKKRLGAEDYILLAHVFEEISVLILHRLIPEALLFDAFAFDLYWDELREDVVSLRSQTGNEKFCENFEIAAERAREYRRDRPPKLRWRRRDEGEGPPEPPGGLSDRPPEAGPSAPEPVPEAPTLRRRS
;
A
#
# COMPACT_ATOMS: atom_id res chain seq x y z
N MET A 1 -17.69 24.71 11.23
CA MET A 1 -19.10 24.38 10.96
C MET A 1 -19.46 24.99 9.61
N ARG A 2 -20.02 24.23 8.66
CA ARG A 2 -20.42 24.74 7.32
C ARG A 2 -21.78 25.43 7.41
N SER A 3 -22.01 26.44 6.56
CA SER A 3 -23.29 27.16 6.47
C SER A 3 -24.42 26.25 5.96
N PRO A 4 -25.65 26.40 6.47
CA PRO A 4 -26.81 25.57 6.12
C PRO A 4 -27.34 25.75 4.67
N THR A 5 -26.70 26.59 3.84
CA THR A 5 -27.13 26.95 2.48
C THR A 5 -26.18 26.48 1.38
N ASP A 6 -25.22 25.61 1.66
CA ASP A 6 -24.35 25.02 0.63
C ASP A 6 -25.17 23.98 -0.18
N PRO A 7 -25.41 24.19 -1.49
CA PRO A 7 -26.25 23.31 -2.32
C PRO A 7 -25.56 21.99 -2.67
N ARG A 8 -24.30 21.80 -2.26
CA ARG A 8 -23.57 20.56 -2.50
C ARG A 8 -24.08 19.46 -1.56
N PRO A 9 -24.23 18.22 -2.06
CA PRO A 9 -24.51 17.07 -1.22
C PRO A 9 -23.55 17.03 -0.02
N PRO A 10 -24.01 16.61 1.17
CA PRO A 10 -23.11 16.41 2.30
C PRO A 10 -21.94 15.51 1.86
N ALA A 11 -20.73 15.85 2.30
CA ALA A 11 -19.55 15.08 1.95
C ALA A 11 -19.78 13.60 2.33
N PRO A 12 -19.39 12.63 1.48
CA PRO A 12 -19.63 11.22 1.76
C PRO A 12 -19.00 10.82 3.10
N ASP A 13 -19.71 10.03 3.91
CA ASP A 13 -19.14 9.43 5.11
C ASP A 13 -18.36 8.16 4.74
N PHE A 14 -17.04 8.31 4.70
CA PHE A 14 -16.06 7.26 4.42
C PHE A 14 -15.74 6.39 5.66
N GLY A 15 -16.50 6.54 6.74
CA GLY A 15 -16.34 5.76 7.96
C GLY A 15 -15.19 6.25 8.85
N ARG A 16 -15.23 5.83 10.11
CA ARG A 16 -14.20 6.15 11.11
C ARG A 16 -13.36 4.93 11.42
N VAL A 17 -12.04 5.10 11.32
CA VAL A 17 -11.08 4.05 11.67
C VAL A 17 -10.99 3.92 13.19
N SER A 18 -10.92 2.68 13.66
CA SER A 18 -10.81 2.29 15.06
C SER A 18 -9.90 1.06 15.17
N ALA A 19 -9.45 0.73 16.39
CA ALA A 19 -8.58 -0.42 16.63
C ALA A 19 -9.21 -1.77 16.24
N GLU A 20 -10.53 -1.88 16.26
CA GLU A 20 -11.28 -3.11 15.91
C GLU A 20 -11.05 -3.52 14.45
N HIS A 21 -10.78 -2.56 13.56
CA HIS A 21 -10.54 -2.82 12.14
C HIS A 21 -9.14 -3.35 11.84
N ALA A 22 -8.22 -3.29 12.80
CA ALA A 22 -6.81 -3.63 12.58
C ALA A 22 -6.63 -5.09 12.14
N GLN A 23 -7.36 -6.03 12.74
CA GLN A 23 -7.23 -7.45 12.40
C GLN A 23 -7.72 -7.76 10.99
N ILE A 24 -8.84 -7.17 10.57
CA ILE A 24 -9.36 -7.31 9.20
C ILE A 24 -8.35 -6.75 8.21
N PHE A 25 -7.82 -5.54 8.48
CA PHE A 25 -6.83 -4.91 7.62
C PHE A 25 -5.53 -5.71 7.51
N ILE A 26 -5.02 -6.25 8.62
CA ILE A 26 -3.84 -7.12 8.63
C ILE A 26 -4.11 -8.40 7.82
N GLY A 27 -5.30 -8.98 7.92
CA GLY A 27 -5.71 -10.13 7.11
C GLY A 27 -5.66 -9.82 5.61
N ILE A 28 -6.24 -8.68 5.19
CA ILE A 28 -6.20 -8.21 3.79
C ILE A 28 -4.75 -8.05 3.32
N MET A 29 -3.91 -7.39 4.13
CA MET A 29 -2.49 -7.21 3.82
C MET A 29 -1.74 -8.54 3.73
N GLY A 30 -2.07 -9.51 4.60
CA GLY A 30 -1.55 -10.86 4.54
C GLY A 30 -1.85 -11.54 3.21
N THR A 31 -3.10 -11.45 2.73
CA THR A 31 -3.50 -12.01 1.43
C THR A 31 -2.77 -11.32 0.27
N LEU A 32 -2.67 -9.99 0.27
CA LEU A 32 -2.05 -9.24 -0.82
C LEU A 32 -0.53 -9.41 -0.88
N HIS A 33 0.12 -9.62 0.26
CA HIS A 33 1.57 -9.84 0.34
C HIS A 33 1.97 -11.31 0.34
N SER A 34 1.03 -12.23 0.13
CA SER A 34 1.29 -13.65 -0.07
C SER A 34 1.18 -14.04 -1.54
N GLU A 35 1.91 -15.09 -1.95
CA GLU A 35 1.76 -15.65 -3.30
C GLU A 35 0.41 -16.36 -3.45
N PRO A 36 -0.21 -16.33 -4.65
CA PRO A 36 0.28 -15.72 -5.89
C PRO A 36 0.03 -14.20 -6.02
N THR A 37 -0.74 -13.62 -5.10
CA THR A 37 -1.24 -12.24 -5.17
C THR A 37 -0.12 -11.21 -5.11
N ALA A 38 0.90 -11.43 -4.30
CA ALA A 38 2.04 -10.53 -4.16
C ALA A 38 2.74 -10.28 -5.50
N SER A 39 3.02 -11.36 -6.24
CA SER A 39 3.64 -11.28 -7.55
C SER A 39 2.75 -10.58 -8.59
N ALA A 40 1.45 -10.89 -8.61
CA ALA A 40 0.48 -10.25 -9.49
C ALA A 40 0.38 -8.74 -9.20
N PHE A 41 0.29 -8.36 -7.92
CA PHE A 41 0.24 -6.96 -7.50
C PHE A 41 1.55 -6.21 -7.83
N GLY A 42 2.70 -6.87 -7.68
CA GLY A 42 3.98 -6.33 -8.13
C GLY A 42 4.04 -6.08 -9.65
N ARG A 43 3.38 -6.93 -10.45
CA ARG A 43 3.24 -6.75 -11.90
C ARG A 43 2.24 -5.67 -12.27
N LEU A 44 1.14 -5.53 -11.54
CA LEU A 44 0.16 -4.43 -11.66
C LEU A 44 0.87 -3.07 -11.55
N LEU A 45 1.65 -2.88 -10.49
CA LEU A 45 2.37 -1.61 -10.24
C LEU A 45 3.41 -1.30 -11.32
N LYS A 46 3.91 -2.31 -12.04
CA LYS A 46 4.87 -2.18 -13.12
C LYS A 46 4.22 -2.13 -14.51
N LYS A 47 2.88 -2.21 -14.60
CA LYS A 47 2.11 -2.32 -15.85
C LYS A 47 2.59 -3.47 -16.73
N ARG A 48 2.77 -4.65 -16.13
CA ARG A 48 3.26 -5.88 -16.79
C ARG A 48 2.41 -7.10 -16.41
N LEU A 49 1.09 -6.92 -16.37
CA LEU A 49 0.16 -8.00 -16.04
C LEU A 49 0.16 -9.08 -17.14
N GLY A 50 0.20 -10.34 -16.72
CA GLY A 50 -0.15 -11.49 -17.56
C GLY A 50 -1.63 -11.83 -17.46
N ALA A 51 -2.14 -12.65 -18.38
CA ALA A 51 -3.57 -13.03 -18.44
C ALA A 51 -4.13 -13.54 -17.11
N GLU A 52 -3.39 -14.41 -16.42
CA GLU A 52 -3.81 -14.97 -15.12
C GLU A 52 -3.82 -13.93 -13.99
N ASP A 53 -2.98 -12.89 -14.08
CA ASP A 53 -2.93 -11.84 -13.06
C ASP A 53 -4.23 -11.00 -13.08
N TYR A 54 -4.78 -10.74 -14.28
CA TYR A 54 -6.00 -9.95 -14.42
C TYR A 54 -7.17 -10.58 -13.68
N ILE A 55 -7.41 -11.88 -13.91
CA ILE A 55 -8.51 -12.60 -13.28
C ILE A 55 -8.31 -12.64 -11.76
N LEU A 56 -7.10 -12.99 -11.31
CA LEU A 56 -6.78 -13.05 -9.88
C LEU A 56 -7.02 -11.70 -9.20
N LEU A 57 -6.45 -10.61 -9.74
CA LEU A 57 -6.56 -9.29 -9.15
C LEU A 57 -7.99 -8.75 -9.18
N ALA A 58 -8.71 -8.97 -10.27
CA ALA A 58 -10.12 -8.56 -10.39
C ALA A 58 -10.98 -9.22 -9.30
N HIS A 59 -10.80 -10.53 -9.05
CA HIS A 59 -11.48 -11.23 -7.96
C HIS A 59 -11.08 -10.72 -6.58
N VAL A 60 -9.78 -10.54 -6.32
CA VAL A 60 -9.31 -10.05 -5.02
C VAL A 60 -9.86 -8.66 -4.72
N PHE A 61 -9.84 -7.75 -5.69
CA PHE A 61 -10.39 -6.40 -5.49
C PHE A 61 -11.91 -6.40 -5.37
N GLU A 62 -12.62 -7.26 -6.09
CA GLU A 62 -14.06 -7.47 -5.92
C GLU A 62 -14.38 -7.90 -4.48
N GLU A 63 -13.69 -8.90 -3.95
CA GLU A 63 -13.91 -9.41 -2.59
C GLU A 63 -13.60 -8.36 -1.51
N ILE A 64 -12.51 -7.61 -1.66
CA ILE A 64 -12.19 -6.52 -0.73
C ILE A 64 -13.27 -5.41 -0.83
N SER A 65 -13.77 -5.14 -2.03
CA SER A 65 -14.81 -4.13 -2.25
C SER A 65 -16.13 -4.49 -1.58
N VAL A 66 -16.48 -5.77 -1.50
CA VAL A 66 -17.63 -6.25 -0.69
C VAL A 66 -17.46 -5.82 0.76
N LEU A 67 -16.28 -6.00 1.37
CA LEU A 67 -16.03 -5.60 2.76
C LEU A 67 -16.25 -4.09 2.98
N ILE A 68 -15.85 -3.28 2.00
CA ILE A 68 -16.01 -1.83 2.01
C ILE A 68 -17.49 -1.44 1.90
N LEU A 69 -18.18 -1.92 0.86
CA LEU A 69 -19.54 -1.50 0.55
C LEU A 69 -20.55 -1.97 1.60
N HIS A 70 -20.29 -3.11 2.25
CA HIS A 70 -21.07 -3.60 3.39
C HIS A 70 -20.63 -3.02 4.74
N ARG A 71 -19.73 -2.03 4.76
CA ARG A 71 -19.28 -1.31 5.97
C ARG A 71 -18.63 -2.20 7.03
N LEU A 72 -18.02 -3.32 6.62
CA LEU A 72 -17.26 -4.21 7.50
C LEU A 72 -15.86 -3.67 7.79
N ILE A 73 -15.34 -2.82 6.90
CA ILE A 73 -14.12 -2.06 7.09
C ILE A 73 -14.34 -0.62 6.56
N PRO A 74 -13.87 0.42 7.27
CA PRO A 74 -14.04 1.80 6.81
C PRO A 74 -13.33 2.07 5.48
N GLU A 75 -14.05 2.70 4.56
CA GLU A 75 -13.51 3.22 3.30
C GLU A 75 -12.24 4.04 3.51
N ALA A 76 -12.22 4.90 4.53
CA ALA A 76 -11.07 5.74 4.85
C ALA A 76 -9.78 4.95 5.11
N LEU A 77 -9.87 3.75 5.71
CA LEU A 77 -8.71 2.92 5.97
C LEU A 77 -8.15 2.30 4.68
N LEU A 78 -9.03 1.75 3.85
CA LEU A 78 -8.61 1.08 2.63
C LEU A 78 -8.27 2.04 1.50
N PHE A 79 -8.97 3.17 1.35
CA PHE A 79 -8.65 4.15 0.31
C PHE A 79 -7.37 4.94 0.59
N ASP A 80 -6.91 5.01 1.84
CA ASP A 80 -5.57 5.50 2.18
C ASP A 80 -4.48 4.46 1.84
N ALA A 81 -4.79 3.17 1.95
CA ALA A 81 -3.83 2.08 1.72
C ALA A 81 -3.76 1.63 0.24
N PHE A 82 -4.85 1.75 -0.51
CA PHE A 82 -5.04 1.19 -1.84
C PHE A 82 -5.54 2.23 -2.83
N ALA A 83 -4.93 2.23 -4.01
CA ALA A 83 -5.35 3.09 -5.12
C ALA A 83 -6.45 2.41 -5.97
N PHE A 84 -7.60 2.09 -5.37
CA PHE A 84 -8.71 1.37 -6.03
C PHE A 84 -9.09 1.93 -7.41
N ASP A 85 -9.18 3.26 -7.55
CA ASP A 85 -9.48 3.87 -8.86
C ASP A 85 -8.42 3.56 -9.94
N LEU A 86 -7.13 3.52 -9.60
CA LEU A 86 -6.03 3.31 -10.52
C LEU A 86 -5.95 1.83 -10.89
N TYR A 87 -6.22 0.95 -9.92
CA TYR A 87 -6.28 -0.48 -10.14
C TYR A 87 -7.46 -0.83 -11.03
N TRP A 88 -8.62 -0.20 -10.82
CA TRP A 88 -9.77 -0.34 -11.71
C TRP A 88 -9.47 0.18 -13.10
N ASP A 89 -8.89 1.38 -13.23
CA ASP A 89 -8.57 1.96 -14.53
C ASP A 89 -7.62 1.06 -15.36
N GLU A 90 -6.75 0.29 -14.70
CA GLU A 90 -5.86 -0.69 -15.33
C GLU A 90 -6.58 -2.00 -15.71
N LEU A 91 -7.59 -2.45 -14.94
CA LEU A 91 -8.25 -3.75 -15.11
C LEU A 91 -9.59 -3.66 -15.87
N ARG A 92 -10.18 -2.47 -16.00
CA ARG A 92 -11.57 -2.27 -16.46
C ARG A 92 -11.85 -2.82 -17.86
N GLU A 93 -10.89 -2.75 -18.78
CA GLU A 93 -11.12 -3.15 -20.17
C GLU A 93 -11.27 -4.67 -20.28
N ASP A 94 -10.43 -5.42 -19.57
CA ASP A 94 -10.53 -6.87 -19.47
C ASP A 94 -11.81 -7.31 -18.73
N VAL A 95 -12.17 -6.62 -17.64
CA VAL A 95 -13.42 -6.87 -16.92
C VAL A 95 -14.63 -6.68 -17.83
N VAL A 96 -14.73 -5.55 -18.53
CA VAL A 96 -15.86 -5.25 -19.45
C VAL A 96 -15.90 -6.24 -20.62
N SER A 97 -14.74 -6.61 -21.16
CA SER A 97 -14.64 -7.63 -22.19
C SER A 97 -15.18 -8.98 -21.69
N LEU A 98 -14.80 -9.39 -20.48
CA LEU A 98 -15.24 -10.65 -19.89
C LEU A 98 -16.74 -10.65 -19.57
N ARG A 99 -17.30 -9.54 -19.06
CA ARG A 99 -18.76 -9.36 -18.88
C ARG A 99 -19.49 -9.62 -20.20
N SER A 100 -19.00 -9.05 -21.29
CA SER A 100 -19.60 -9.17 -22.62
C SER A 100 -19.51 -10.60 -23.17
N GLN A 101 -18.39 -11.29 -22.97
CA GLN A 101 -18.18 -12.66 -23.45
C GLN A 101 -19.00 -13.70 -22.68
N THR A 102 -19.13 -13.50 -21.37
CA THR A 102 -19.79 -14.48 -20.48
C THR A 102 -21.27 -14.19 -20.25
N GLY A 103 -21.74 -12.99 -20.59
CA GLY A 103 -23.09 -12.51 -20.24
C GLY A 103 -23.25 -12.20 -18.75
N ASN A 104 -22.16 -12.19 -17.97
CA ASN A 104 -22.21 -11.86 -16.55
C ASN A 104 -21.97 -10.37 -16.33
N GLU A 105 -23.02 -9.55 -16.49
CA GLU A 105 -22.94 -8.09 -16.35
C GLU A 105 -22.46 -7.62 -14.98
N LYS A 106 -22.66 -8.44 -13.94
CA LYS A 106 -22.31 -8.10 -12.54
C LYS A 106 -20.89 -8.43 -12.15
N PHE A 107 -20.10 -9.05 -13.03
CA PHE A 107 -18.73 -9.42 -12.70
C PHE A 107 -17.90 -8.19 -12.30
N CYS A 108 -17.33 -8.18 -11.10
CA CYS A 108 -16.57 -7.03 -10.56
C CYS A 108 -17.38 -5.72 -10.37
N GLU A 109 -18.70 -5.80 -10.21
CA GLU A 109 -19.56 -4.62 -9.96
C GLU A 109 -19.19 -3.90 -8.65
N ASN A 110 -18.85 -4.63 -7.58
CA ASN A 110 -18.47 -3.98 -6.32
C ASN A 110 -17.12 -3.27 -6.44
N PHE A 111 -16.18 -3.85 -7.18
CA PHE A 111 -14.89 -3.21 -7.44
C PHE A 111 -15.05 -1.90 -8.22
N GLU A 112 -15.90 -1.89 -9.24
CA GLU A 112 -16.25 -0.68 -10.00
C GLU A 112 -16.81 0.42 -9.09
N ILE A 113 -17.80 0.09 -8.24
CA ILE A 113 -18.38 1.03 -7.28
C ILE A 113 -17.34 1.52 -6.26
N ALA A 114 -16.51 0.62 -5.72
CA ALA A 114 -15.47 0.99 -4.78
C ALA A 114 -14.41 1.92 -5.41
N ALA A 115 -14.08 1.72 -6.69
CA ALA A 115 -13.17 2.58 -7.45
C ALA A 115 -13.75 3.99 -7.62
N GLU A 116 -15.03 4.12 -7.93
CA GLU A 116 -15.70 5.43 -7.98
C GLU A 116 -15.64 6.13 -6.62
N ARG A 117 -15.97 5.42 -5.53
CA ARG A 117 -15.89 5.97 -4.16
C ARG A 117 -14.47 6.36 -3.77
N ALA A 118 -13.46 5.60 -4.18
CA ALA A 118 -12.06 5.91 -3.94
C ALA A 118 -11.59 7.17 -4.70
N ARG A 119 -12.15 7.42 -5.88
CA ARG A 119 -11.91 8.65 -6.66
C ARG A 119 -12.52 9.86 -5.95
N GLU A 120 -13.74 9.74 -5.41
CA GLU A 120 -14.36 10.78 -4.58
C GLU A 120 -13.54 11.05 -3.31
N TYR A 121 -13.09 9.99 -2.64
CA TYR A 121 -12.27 10.08 -1.44
C TYR A 121 -11.00 10.91 -1.66
N ARG A 122 -10.29 10.66 -2.76
CA ARG A 122 -9.05 11.36 -3.11
C ARG A 122 -9.26 12.79 -3.57
N ARG A 123 -10.37 13.07 -4.25
CA ARG A 123 -10.75 14.44 -4.61
C ARG A 123 -10.92 15.30 -3.34
N ASP A 124 -11.51 14.73 -2.29
CA ASP A 124 -11.75 15.43 -1.03
C ASP A 124 -10.51 15.44 -0.12
N ARG A 125 -9.56 14.51 -0.33
CA ARG A 125 -8.33 14.33 0.44
C ARG A 125 -7.13 14.25 -0.51
N PRO A 126 -6.73 15.37 -1.13
CA PRO A 126 -5.57 15.37 -2.01
C PRO A 126 -4.30 14.94 -1.26
N PRO A 127 -3.29 14.43 -1.97
CA PRO A 127 -2.03 14.00 -1.37
C PRO A 127 -1.49 15.05 -0.40
N LYS A 128 -1.00 14.61 0.76
CA LYS A 128 -0.37 15.47 1.76
C LYS A 128 0.96 15.99 1.18
N LEU A 129 0.90 17.05 0.37
CA LEU A 129 2.02 17.66 -0.37
C LEU A 129 3.07 18.36 0.50
N ARG A 130 3.20 18.02 1.80
CA ARG A 130 4.03 18.79 2.76
C ARG A 130 5.22 18.05 3.37
N TRP A 131 5.61 16.87 2.87
CA TRP A 131 6.89 16.28 3.29
C TRP A 131 8.10 16.78 2.49
N ARG A 132 7.92 17.28 1.26
CA ARG A 132 9.04 17.74 0.39
C ARG A 132 9.33 19.25 0.43
N ARG A 133 8.70 20.01 1.32
CA ARG A 133 8.82 21.48 1.37
C ARG A 133 9.17 21.99 2.77
N ARG A 134 10.11 21.32 3.44
CA ARG A 134 10.71 21.79 4.70
C ARG A 134 12.24 21.92 4.61
N ASP A 135 12.80 22.11 3.42
CA ASP A 135 14.24 22.35 3.23
C ASP A 135 14.56 23.51 2.27
N GLU A 136 13.60 24.40 2.00
CA GLU A 136 13.85 25.61 1.22
C GLU A 136 13.24 26.82 1.95
N GLY A 137 14.03 27.42 2.85
CA GLY A 137 13.82 28.77 3.37
C GLY A 137 13.22 28.84 4.78
N GLU A 138 14.06 29.24 5.75
CA GLU A 138 13.72 29.78 7.08
C GLU A 138 13.16 28.79 8.12
N GLY A 139 14.07 28.03 8.75
CA GLY A 139 13.84 27.45 10.08
C GLY A 139 14.25 28.42 11.20
N PRO A 140 13.53 28.49 12.33
CA PRO A 140 13.98 29.19 13.54
C PRO A 140 15.26 28.55 14.12
N PRO A 141 16.09 29.29 14.89
CA PRO A 141 17.39 28.81 15.34
C PRO A 141 17.26 27.52 16.17
N GLU A 142 18.09 26.53 15.85
CA GLU A 142 18.12 25.25 16.53
C GLU A 142 18.48 25.40 18.03
N PRO A 143 17.86 24.64 18.93
CA PRO A 143 18.36 24.49 20.29
C PRO A 143 19.69 23.70 20.28
N PRO A 144 20.63 23.98 21.21
CA PRO A 144 21.95 23.39 21.19
C PRO A 144 21.86 21.93 21.62
N GLY A 145 22.01 21.02 20.66
CA GLY A 145 21.97 19.58 20.94
C GLY A 145 21.92 18.71 19.69
N GLY A 146 22.68 19.08 18.65
CA GLY A 146 22.81 18.28 17.42
C GLY A 146 23.88 17.20 17.57
N LEU A 147 23.49 15.95 17.31
CA LEU A 147 24.40 14.83 17.06
C LEU A 147 25.25 15.14 15.83
N SER A 148 26.46 15.65 16.05
CA SER A 148 27.44 15.88 14.99
C SER A 148 27.85 14.58 14.31
N ASP A 149 28.08 14.71 13.00
CA ASP A 149 28.64 13.74 12.07
C ASP A 149 29.71 12.84 12.71
N ARG A 150 29.38 11.55 12.81
CA ARG A 150 30.39 10.53 13.11
C ARG A 150 31.14 10.22 11.80
N PRO A 151 32.48 10.34 11.76
CA PRO A 151 33.24 9.92 10.58
C PRO A 151 33.07 8.41 10.36
N PRO A 152 33.27 7.90 9.13
CA PRO A 152 33.07 6.49 8.85
C PRO A 152 34.03 5.63 9.69
N GLU A 153 33.48 4.71 10.47
CA GLU A 153 34.26 3.68 11.17
C GLU A 153 35.07 2.86 10.14
N ALA A 154 36.37 2.76 10.40
CA ALA A 154 37.23 1.83 9.68
C ALA A 154 36.69 0.40 9.85
N GLY A 155 36.59 -0.35 8.75
CA GLY A 155 36.18 -1.74 8.76
C GLY A 155 37.07 -2.60 9.67
N PRO A 156 36.57 -3.77 10.14
CA PRO A 156 37.30 -4.60 11.09
C PRO A 156 38.64 -5.05 10.52
N SER A 157 39.72 -4.78 11.26
CA SER A 157 41.06 -5.29 11.02
C SER A 157 41.05 -6.81 10.85
N ALA A 158 41.87 -7.30 9.91
CA ALA A 158 42.12 -8.72 9.69
C ALA A 158 42.52 -9.43 11.01
N PRO A 159 42.15 -10.71 11.18
CA PRO A 159 42.49 -11.45 12.38
C PRO A 159 44.01 -11.63 12.51
N GLU A 160 44.52 -11.45 13.72
CA GLU A 160 45.93 -11.69 14.09
C GLU A 160 46.34 -13.15 13.78
N PRO A 161 47.59 -13.40 13.35
CA PRO A 161 48.08 -14.75 13.15
C PRO A 161 48.18 -15.48 14.51
N VAL A 162 47.56 -16.65 14.58
CA VAL A 162 47.60 -17.55 15.73
C VAL A 162 49.06 -18.00 15.98
N PRO A 163 49.56 -17.98 17.23
CA PRO A 163 50.89 -18.49 17.54
C PRO A 163 50.96 -20.02 17.33
N GLU A 164 52.02 -20.47 16.64
CA GLU A 164 52.28 -21.88 16.35
C GLU A 164 52.28 -22.75 17.62
N ALA A 165 51.50 -23.83 17.61
CA ALA A 165 51.51 -24.84 18.64
C ALA A 165 52.82 -25.66 18.61
N PRO A 166 53.39 -26.05 19.76
CA PRO A 166 54.60 -26.84 19.78
C PRO A 166 54.36 -28.25 19.22
N THR A 167 55.20 -28.65 18.26
CA THR A 167 55.21 -29.97 17.63
C THR A 167 55.48 -31.07 18.66
N LEU A 168 54.47 -31.88 18.96
CA LEU A 168 54.64 -33.17 19.65
C LEU A 168 55.33 -34.16 18.70
N ARG A 169 56.63 -34.40 18.93
CA ARG A 169 57.36 -35.50 18.31
C ARG A 169 56.76 -36.84 18.75
N ARG A 170 56.12 -37.55 17.83
CA ARG A 170 55.90 -39.00 17.96
C ARG A 170 57.25 -39.69 17.81
N ARG A 171 57.72 -40.35 18.86
CA ARG A 171 58.76 -41.40 18.76
C ARG A 171 58.09 -42.67 18.24
N SER A 172 58.85 -43.38 17.41
CA SER A 172 58.57 -44.68 16.78
C SER A 172 58.09 -45.75 17.75
#